data_AF-A0A180FBN9-F1
#
_entry.id   AF-A0A180FBN9-F1
#
_cell.length_a   1.000
_cell.length_b   1.000
_cell.length_c   1.000
_cell.angle_alpha   90.00
_cell.angle_beta   90.00
_cell.angle_gamma   90.00
#
_symmetry.space_group_name_H-M   'P 1'
#
loop_
_entity.id
_entity.type
_entity.pdbx_description
1 polymer ?
#
loop_
_entity_poly.entity_id
_entity_poly.type
_entity_poly.pdbx_seq_one_letter_code
_entity_poly.pdbx_strand_id
1 'polypeptide(L)'
;MERIGKGCFSGSDNLTSLSLPANSRLAHLPDEVLSGCRSLREITLPAAVEHIGRGAFRGCAGLTSVTLLSDKPPKTVEAGAFEGVSASCGAHIPRGSELNYGWKSSFPSYKWQDLPIVPNYYAAADGVNTQGKGSVTGNGEKTYAYATKLSLTASPAEGYRFEMWRNAADDRRVSRQNPYSFTVETDFPVGAFFMPEMCQLSLFAENGRIKSGGGGYAFGTEATVTAKGNAGYHFVKWINMAGDSISGANPFTFAVKGDESLWAYFAADGTDGTDTWVTPALPVPPADENTDDANDANVGATHVLPVHPADFAVSSYTVDLSAANGRIKAGGGDYYYHTQARVEAEADAGYRFVKWTDAEGRSVSDRNPYTFVVTDDAELRAVFERNAGATPALPVLPNGEAGVYYAEGMLHLVNLAGYSVSVSTMKGERVLQFTAGSDDAGYAAGLPAGVYVLNAAKWKEKIVARKFVVK
;
A
#
# COMPACT_ATOMS: atom_id res chain seq x y z
N MET A 1 -30.04 14.06 36.94
CA MET A 1 -30.12 13.26 38.19
C MET A 1 -28.71 12.81 38.54
N GLU A 2 -28.32 12.84 39.81
CA GLU A 2 -26.94 12.50 40.22
C GLU A 2 -26.88 11.34 41.24
N ARG A 3 -27.98 11.05 41.94
CA ARG A 3 -28.05 10.00 42.97
C ARG A 3 -29.40 9.31 42.96
N ILE A 4 -29.41 8.02 43.30
CA ILE A 4 -30.59 7.20 43.63
C ILE A 4 -30.35 6.56 45.01
N GLY A 5 -31.40 6.27 45.77
CA GLY A 5 -31.29 5.63 47.10
C GLY A 5 -31.17 4.11 47.03
N LYS A 6 -30.49 3.50 48.00
CA LYS A 6 -30.45 2.02 48.16
C LYS A 6 -31.87 1.48 48.26
N GLY A 7 -32.17 0.43 47.50
CA GLY A 7 -33.46 -0.27 47.56
C GLY A 7 -34.70 0.55 47.23
N CYS A 8 -34.59 1.75 46.63
CA CYS A 8 -35.73 2.69 46.57
C CYS A 8 -36.92 2.25 45.70
N PHE A 9 -36.74 1.26 44.83
CA PHE A 9 -37.83 0.60 44.09
C PHE A 9 -37.93 -0.91 44.44
N SER A 10 -37.23 -1.39 45.47
CA SER A 10 -37.21 -2.81 45.82
C SER A 10 -38.62 -3.35 46.13
N GLY A 11 -38.96 -4.51 45.56
CA GLY A 11 -40.27 -5.15 45.68
C GLY A 11 -41.40 -4.48 44.88
N SER A 12 -41.10 -3.54 43.97
CA SER A 12 -42.11 -2.87 43.14
C SER A 12 -42.62 -3.78 42.02
N ASP A 13 -43.40 -4.81 42.38
CA ASP A 13 -43.94 -5.82 41.45
C ASP A 13 -44.82 -5.22 40.32
N ASN A 14 -45.33 -4.00 40.49
CA ASN A 14 -46.11 -3.26 39.48
C ASN A 14 -45.28 -2.28 38.61
N LEU A 15 -43.99 -2.11 38.86
CA LEU A 15 -43.13 -1.20 38.09
C LEU A 15 -42.80 -1.84 36.73
N THR A 16 -43.38 -1.31 35.65
CA THR A 16 -43.21 -1.85 34.28
C THR A 16 -42.04 -1.22 33.52
N SER A 17 -41.70 0.03 33.82
CA SER A 17 -40.59 0.78 33.21
C SER A 17 -39.95 1.75 34.21
N LEU A 18 -38.65 2.01 34.04
CA LEU A 18 -37.93 3.09 34.72
C LEU A 18 -37.10 3.84 33.68
N SER A 19 -37.43 5.10 33.42
CA SER A 19 -36.67 5.94 32.49
C SER A 19 -35.57 6.70 33.24
N LEU A 20 -34.31 6.35 32.97
CA LEU A 20 -33.15 7.13 33.38
C LEU A 20 -32.70 8.00 32.19
N PRO A 21 -32.54 9.33 32.35
CA PRO A 21 -32.12 10.20 31.25
C PRO A 21 -30.76 9.78 30.68
N ALA A 22 -30.62 9.73 29.36
CA ALA A 22 -29.36 9.34 28.70
C ALA A 22 -28.16 10.20 29.17
N ASN A 23 -28.39 11.50 29.35
CA ASN A 23 -27.41 12.48 29.84
C ASN A 23 -27.31 12.54 31.38
N SER A 24 -27.77 11.50 32.09
CA SER A 24 -27.69 11.44 33.55
C SER A 24 -26.24 11.28 34.02
N ARG A 25 -25.88 11.99 35.10
CA ARG A 25 -24.57 11.88 35.78
C ARG A 25 -24.56 10.80 36.86
N LEU A 26 -25.53 9.88 36.81
CA LEU A 26 -25.68 8.81 37.79
C LEU A 26 -24.55 7.78 37.61
N ALA A 27 -23.45 7.98 38.35
CA ALA A 27 -22.30 7.08 38.26
C ALA A 27 -22.46 5.75 38.99
N HIS A 28 -23.42 5.66 39.91
CA HIS A 28 -23.62 4.51 40.78
C HIS A 28 -25.10 4.12 40.82
N LEU A 29 -25.41 2.87 40.48
CA LEU A 29 -26.65 2.22 40.90
C LEU A 29 -26.39 1.59 42.28
N PRO A 30 -27.11 1.98 43.34
CA PRO A 30 -26.89 1.43 44.67
C PRO A 30 -27.44 0.00 44.78
N ASP A 31 -27.07 -0.70 45.86
CA ASP A 31 -27.58 -2.03 46.18
C ASP A 31 -29.11 -2.10 46.08
N GLU A 32 -29.59 -3.25 45.60
CA GLU A 32 -31.00 -3.66 45.63
C GLU A 32 -31.99 -2.66 44.98
N VAL A 33 -31.51 -1.66 44.23
CA VAL A 33 -32.28 -0.49 43.78
C VAL A 33 -33.59 -0.85 43.07
N LEU A 34 -33.59 -1.92 42.29
CA LEU A 34 -34.73 -2.51 41.58
C LEU A 34 -34.94 -3.99 41.94
N SER A 35 -34.39 -4.45 43.07
CA SER A 35 -34.50 -5.85 43.50
C SER A 35 -35.98 -6.27 43.60
N GLY A 36 -36.36 -7.37 42.95
CA GLY A 36 -37.72 -7.90 42.94
C GLY A 36 -38.72 -7.12 42.07
N CYS A 37 -38.30 -6.24 41.16
CA CYS A 37 -39.21 -5.60 40.21
C CYS A 37 -39.65 -6.58 39.10
N ARG A 38 -40.56 -7.52 39.41
CA ARG A 38 -40.91 -8.63 38.50
C ARG A 38 -41.60 -8.22 37.21
N SER A 39 -42.26 -7.06 37.15
CA SER A 39 -42.91 -6.57 35.92
C SER A 39 -42.04 -5.66 35.05
N LEU A 40 -40.83 -5.29 35.50
CA LEU A 40 -39.93 -4.41 34.76
C LEU A 40 -39.47 -5.12 33.49
N ARG A 41 -39.78 -4.57 32.31
CA ARG A 41 -39.49 -5.21 31.01
C ARG A 41 -38.15 -4.80 30.41
N GLU A 42 -37.79 -3.55 30.60
CA GLU A 42 -36.59 -2.95 30.02
C GLU A 42 -35.97 -1.94 30.99
N ILE A 43 -34.66 -1.76 30.87
CA ILE A 43 -33.93 -0.69 31.54
C ILE A 43 -32.85 -0.14 30.61
N THR A 44 -32.70 1.18 30.57
CA THR A 44 -31.56 1.84 29.92
C THR A 44 -30.61 2.37 30.98
N LEU A 45 -29.34 1.99 30.89
CA LEU A 45 -28.25 2.41 31.77
C LEU A 45 -27.51 3.59 31.10
N PRO A 46 -27.56 4.80 31.71
CA PRO A 46 -26.84 5.98 31.20
C PRO A 46 -25.33 5.72 31.07
N ALA A 47 -24.69 6.40 30.11
CA ALA A 47 -23.27 6.19 29.81
C ALA A 47 -22.33 6.49 30.99
N ALA A 48 -22.79 7.27 31.97
CA ALA A 48 -22.04 7.58 33.19
C ALA A 48 -22.01 6.44 34.23
N VAL A 49 -22.82 5.37 34.10
CA VAL A 49 -22.91 4.30 35.12
C VAL A 49 -21.63 3.49 35.15
N GLU A 50 -20.78 3.73 36.16
CA GLU A 50 -19.53 3.02 36.38
C GLU A 50 -19.67 1.86 37.39
N HIS A 51 -20.65 1.92 38.28
CA HIS A 51 -20.82 0.97 39.38
C HIS A 51 -22.26 0.45 39.48
N ILE A 52 -22.44 -0.87 39.49
CA ILE A 52 -23.72 -1.54 39.73
C ILE A 52 -23.65 -2.29 41.07
N GLY A 53 -24.41 -1.82 42.05
CA GLY A 53 -24.42 -2.33 43.42
C GLY A 53 -25.03 -3.73 43.58
N ARG A 54 -24.88 -4.29 44.78
CA ARG A 54 -25.19 -5.69 45.07
C ARG A 54 -26.68 -5.96 44.87
N GLY A 55 -27.00 -6.96 44.05
CA GLY A 55 -28.40 -7.33 43.78
C GLY A 55 -29.26 -6.23 43.13
N ALA A 56 -28.66 -5.23 42.45
CA ALA A 56 -29.36 -4.08 41.89
C ALA A 56 -30.63 -4.43 41.08
N PHE A 57 -30.60 -5.52 40.30
CA PHE A 57 -31.69 -6.07 39.49
C PHE A 57 -32.09 -7.49 39.92
N ARG A 58 -31.72 -7.92 41.13
CA ARG A 58 -31.97 -9.29 41.62
C ARG A 58 -33.46 -9.62 41.55
N GLY A 59 -33.83 -10.75 40.95
CA GLY A 59 -35.22 -11.20 40.83
C GLY A 59 -36.09 -10.38 39.88
N CYS A 60 -35.53 -9.53 39.01
CA CYS A 60 -36.26 -8.88 37.91
C CYS A 60 -36.59 -9.89 36.79
N ALA A 61 -37.41 -10.90 37.11
CA ALA A 61 -37.70 -12.04 36.24
C ALA A 61 -38.44 -11.66 34.94
N GLY A 62 -39.15 -10.52 34.92
CA GLY A 62 -39.81 -9.99 33.73
C GLY A 62 -38.92 -9.21 32.78
N LEU A 63 -37.66 -8.95 33.15
CA LEU A 63 -36.72 -8.15 32.39
C LEU A 63 -36.25 -8.92 31.15
N THR A 64 -36.47 -8.32 29.98
CA THR A 64 -36.18 -8.90 28.67
C THR A 64 -35.09 -8.13 27.92
N SER A 65 -34.81 -6.88 28.29
CA SER A 65 -33.78 -6.06 27.66
C SER A 65 -33.05 -5.16 28.67
N VAL A 66 -31.72 -5.12 28.57
CA VAL A 66 -30.86 -4.15 29.26
C VAL A 66 -30.07 -3.40 28.21
N THR A 67 -30.31 -2.10 28.06
CA THR A 67 -29.57 -1.24 27.13
C THR A 67 -28.47 -0.49 27.87
N LEU A 68 -27.24 -0.61 27.41
CA LEU A 68 -26.09 0.14 27.91
C LEU A 68 -25.77 1.27 26.93
N LEU A 69 -25.59 2.50 27.44
CA LEU A 69 -25.17 3.65 26.62
C LEU A 69 -23.66 3.94 26.68
N SER A 70 -22.91 3.20 27.51
CA SER A 70 -21.45 3.34 27.64
C SER A 70 -20.72 2.45 26.63
N ASP A 71 -19.68 3.00 25.99
CA ASP A 71 -18.77 2.26 25.10
C ASP A 71 -17.92 1.21 25.84
N LYS A 72 -17.92 1.25 27.18
CA LYS A 72 -17.19 0.32 28.05
C LYS A 72 -18.14 -0.28 29.09
N PRO A 73 -17.96 -1.55 29.50
CA PRO A 73 -18.72 -2.11 30.60
C PRO A 73 -18.50 -1.31 31.90
N PRO A 74 -19.50 -1.27 32.81
CA PRO A 74 -19.33 -0.70 34.14
C PRO A 74 -18.09 -1.28 34.85
N LYS A 75 -17.31 -0.41 35.50
CA LYS A 75 -16.04 -0.75 36.18
C LYS A 75 -16.24 -1.81 37.26
N THR A 76 -17.35 -1.75 38.01
CA THR A 76 -17.73 -2.83 38.92
C THR A 76 -19.20 -3.20 38.74
N VAL A 77 -19.46 -4.51 38.78
CA VAL A 77 -20.78 -5.09 38.92
C VAL A 77 -20.70 -6.04 40.10
N GLU A 78 -21.41 -5.72 41.17
CA GLU A 78 -21.36 -6.45 42.43
C GLU A 78 -22.09 -7.80 42.35
N ALA A 79 -21.73 -8.72 43.25
CA ALA A 79 -22.23 -10.09 43.25
C ALA A 79 -23.77 -10.15 43.24
N GLY A 80 -24.31 -10.95 42.31
CA GLY A 80 -25.75 -11.17 42.17
C GLY A 80 -26.55 -9.99 41.61
N ALA A 81 -25.89 -8.96 41.05
CA ALA A 81 -26.58 -7.79 40.47
C ALA A 81 -27.73 -8.16 39.51
N PHE A 82 -27.58 -9.22 38.72
CA PHE A 82 -28.60 -9.74 37.79
C PHE A 82 -29.10 -11.16 38.16
N GLU A 83 -28.90 -11.61 39.41
CA GLU A 83 -29.35 -12.93 39.87
C GLU A 83 -30.88 -13.06 39.74
N GLY A 84 -31.37 -14.05 38.99
CA GLY A 84 -32.81 -14.24 38.76
C GLY A 84 -33.44 -13.32 37.70
N VAL A 85 -32.62 -12.62 36.90
CA VAL A 85 -33.03 -12.09 35.58
C VAL A 85 -33.13 -13.26 34.59
N SER A 86 -34.00 -13.15 33.58
CA SER A 86 -34.14 -14.19 32.56
C SER A 86 -32.82 -14.42 31.79
N ALA A 87 -32.44 -15.68 31.58
CA ALA A 87 -31.31 -16.04 30.73
C ALA A 87 -31.50 -15.66 29.24
N SER A 88 -32.73 -15.29 28.84
CA SER A 88 -33.06 -14.73 27.53
C SER A 88 -33.02 -13.20 27.48
N CYS A 89 -32.69 -12.52 28.58
CA CYS A 89 -32.63 -11.06 28.62
C CYS A 89 -31.43 -10.55 27.81
N GLY A 90 -31.71 -9.81 26.73
CA GLY A 90 -30.68 -9.30 25.84
C GLY A 90 -29.97 -8.09 26.43
N ALA A 91 -28.63 -8.13 26.49
CA ALA A 91 -27.81 -6.96 26.73
C ALA A 91 -27.52 -6.26 25.39
N HIS A 92 -28.08 -5.06 25.20
CA HIS A 92 -27.82 -4.22 24.03
C HIS A 92 -26.69 -3.24 24.37
N ILE A 93 -25.63 -3.25 23.56
CA ILE A 93 -24.43 -2.43 23.77
C ILE A 93 -24.24 -1.46 22.59
N PRO A 94 -23.53 -0.33 22.78
CA PRO A 94 -23.29 0.60 21.68
C PRO A 94 -22.54 -0.06 20.53
N ARG A 95 -22.87 0.33 19.31
CA ARG A 95 -22.18 -0.10 18.09
C ARG A 95 -20.68 0.28 18.16
N GLY A 96 -19.80 -0.67 17.85
CA GLY A 96 -18.34 -0.52 17.95
C GLY A 96 -17.76 -0.77 19.34
N SER A 97 -18.58 -1.15 20.34
CA SER A 97 -18.13 -1.48 21.71
C SER A 97 -17.96 -2.97 21.98
N GLU A 98 -18.21 -3.84 20.99
CA GLU A 98 -18.30 -5.29 21.12
C GLU A 98 -17.05 -5.89 21.79
N LEU A 99 -15.86 -5.44 21.37
CA LEU A 99 -14.57 -5.83 21.97
C LEU A 99 -14.44 -5.41 23.44
N ASN A 100 -14.94 -4.23 23.82
CA ASN A 100 -14.89 -3.72 25.19
C ASN A 100 -15.79 -4.54 26.12
N TYR A 101 -16.91 -5.05 25.61
CA TYR A 101 -17.78 -6.00 26.31
C TYR A 101 -17.33 -7.47 26.15
N GLY A 102 -16.16 -7.72 25.56
CA GLY A 102 -15.49 -9.02 25.53
C GLY A 102 -15.81 -9.91 24.31
N TRP A 103 -16.62 -9.44 23.36
CA TRP A 103 -17.00 -10.19 22.16
C TRP A 103 -15.82 -10.32 21.18
N LYS A 104 -14.99 -11.34 21.38
CA LYS A 104 -13.71 -11.53 20.65
C LYS A 104 -13.74 -12.58 19.54
N SER A 105 -14.88 -13.18 19.21
CA SER A 105 -14.93 -14.33 18.29
C SER A 105 -16.25 -14.46 17.53
N SER A 106 -16.18 -15.19 16.42
CA SER A 106 -17.30 -15.51 15.52
C SER A 106 -18.27 -16.57 16.06
N PHE A 107 -18.39 -16.71 17.38
CA PHE A 107 -19.34 -17.63 18.03
C PHE A 107 -20.60 -16.87 18.46
N PRO A 108 -21.80 -17.49 18.38
CA PRO A 108 -23.07 -16.78 18.27
C PRO A 108 -23.60 -16.12 19.56
N SER A 109 -22.85 -16.14 20.66
CA SER A 109 -23.22 -15.43 21.88
C SER A 109 -22.00 -15.16 22.76
N TYR A 110 -21.68 -13.89 22.97
CA TYR A 110 -20.94 -13.49 24.16
C TYR A 110 -21.93 -13.12 25.28
N LYS A 111 -21.47 -13.12 26.54
CA LYS A 111 -22.30 -12.79 27.71
C LYS A 111 -21.67 -11.66 28.51
N TRP A 112 -22.48 -10.68 28.89
CA TRP A 112 -22.13 -9.68 29.89
C TRP A 112 -22.99 -9.94 31.14
N GLN A 113 -22.36 -10.29 32.27
CA GLN A 113 -23.06 -10.62 33.52
C GLN A 113 -24.12 -11.73 33.34
N ASP A 114 -23.72 -12.81 32.64
CA ASP A 114 -24.55 -13.94 32.18
C ASP A 114 -25.68 -13.61 31.19
N LEU A 115 -25.98 -12.34 30.94
CA LEU A 115 -26.93 -11.89 29.92
C LEU A 115 -26.32 -12.05 28.51
N PRO A 116 -26.99 -12.72 27.55
CA PRO A 116 -26.53 -12.76 26.17
C PRO A 116 -26.46 -11.34 25.57
N ILE A 117 -25.31 -10.97 25.01
CA ILE A 117 -25.19 -9.72 24.26
C ILE A 117 -25.90 -9.88 22.91
N VAL A 118 -26.78 -8.94 22.59
CA VAL A 118 -27.48 -8.91 21.30
C VAL A 118 -26.50 -8.40 20.24
N PRO A 119 -26.32 -9.11 19.10
CA PRO A 119 -25.39 -8.67 18.06
C PRO A 119 -25.85 -7.36 17.44
N ASN A 120 -24.92 -6.40 17.33
CA ASN A 120 -25.08 -5.30 16.40
C ASN A 120 -24.87 -5.78 14.97
N TYR A 121 -25.50 -5.08 14.02
CA TYR A 121 -25.42 -5.38 12.61
C TYR A 121 -24.66 -4.28 11.84
N TYR A 122 -23.92 -4.70 10.82
CA TYR A 122 -23.04 -3.87 10.02
C TYR A 122 -23.36 -4.04 8.54
N ALA A 123 -23.44 -2.93 7.82
CA ALA A 123 -23.85 -2.89 6.43
C ALA A 123 -22.70 -3.33 5.51
N ALA A 124 -23.05 -4.14 4.53
CA ALA A 124 -22.26 -4.29 3.31
C ALA A 124 -22.48 -3.07 2.40
N ALA A 125 -21.60 -2.86 1.41
CA ALA A 125 -21.97 -2.03 0.26
C ALA A 125 -23.25 -2.59 -0.39
N ASP A 126 -24.23 -1.73 -0.70
CA ASP A 126 -25.25 -2.08 -1.69
C ASP A 126 -24.51 -2.49 -2.97
N GLY A 127 -24.77 -3.72 -3.41
CA GLY A 127 -23.84 -4.53 -4.20
C GLY A 127 -23.12 -3.74 -5.28
N VAL A 128 -21.78 -3.69 -5.19
CA VAL A 128 -20.92 -2.93 -6.11
C VAL A 128 -21.14 -3.46 -7.52
N ASN A 129 -22.05 -2.80 -8.22
CA ASN A 129 -22.63 -3.29 -9.45
C ASN A 129 -21.66 -2.97 -10.58
N THR A 130 -20.88 -3.99 -10.86
CA THR A 130 -19.84 -4.13 -11.88
C THR A 130 -20.41 -3.94 -13.28
N GLN A 131 -20.78 -2.70 -13.65
CA GLN A 131 -21.40 -2.27 -14.92
C GLN A 131 -20.87 -3.01 -16.17
N GLY A 132 -21.38 -4.23 -16.44
CA GLY A 132 -20.84 -5.14 -17.46
C GLY A 132 -19.42 -5.70 -17.22
N LYS A 133 -18.71 -5.36 -16.12
CA LYS A 133 -17.28 -5.66 -15.90
C LYS A 133 -17.00 -6.97 -15.13
N GLY A 134 -18.03 -7.60 -14.56
CA GLY A 134 -17.91 -8.80 -13.73
C GLY A 134 -19.08 -8.98 -12.80
N SER A 135 -18.86 -9.66 -11.67
CA SER A 135 -19.82 -9.83 -10.57
C SER A 135 -19.11 -10.08 -9.24
N VAL A 136 -19.82 -9.90 -8.13
CA VAL A 136 -19.39 -10.24 -6.77
C VAL A 136 -20.39 -11.21 -6.15
N THR A 137 -19.87 -12.21 -5.44
CA THR A 137 -20.66 -13.15 -4.63
C THR A 137 -20.12 -13.20 -3.20
N GLY A 138 -20.94 -13.68 -2.25
CA GLY A 138 -20.62 -13.70 -0.81
C GLY A 138 -21.24 -12.58 0.02
N ASN A 139 -21.83 -11.58 -0.64
CA ASN A 139 -22.53 -10.42 -0.06
C ASN A 139 -24.07 -10.50 -0.22
N GLY A 140 -24.65 -11.68 0.01
CA GLY A 140 -26.08 -11.94 -0.21
C GLY A 140 -27.06 -11.22 0.75
N GLU A 141 -26.57 -10.67 1.87
CA GLU A 141 -27.37 -9.91 2.83
C GLU A 141 -26.93 -8.43 2.85
N LYS A 142 -27.87 -7.51 3.13
CA LYS A 142 -27.57 -6.07 3.28
C LYS A 142 -26.76 -5.77 4.54
N THR A 143 -26.95 -6.56 5.59
CA THR A 143 -26.37 -6.33 6.91
C THR A 143 -26.02 -7.64 7.59
N TYR A 144 -24.85 -7.71 8.22
CA TYR A 144 -24.34 -8.90 8.88
C TYR A 144 -24.09 -8.63 10.37
N ALA A 145 -24.30 -9.64 11.22
CA ALA A 145 -23.99 -9.55 12.63
C ALA A 145 -22.47 -9.35 12.86
N TYR A 146 -22.12 -8.65 13.94
CA TYR A 146 -20.73 -8.54 14.41
C TYR A 146 -20.05 -9.92 14.53
N ALA A 147 -18.77 -9.96 14.19
CA ALA A 147 -17.92 -11.15 14.14
C ALA A 147 -18.37 -12.25 13.14
N THR A 148 -19.35 -12.00 12.28
CA THR A 148 -19.63 -12.87 11.12
C THR A 148 -18.38 -12.97 10.23
N LYS A 149 -17.98 -14.19 9.87
CA LYS A 149 -16.91 -14.39 8.86
C LYS A 149 -17.53 -14.40 7.47
N LEU A 150 -17.01 -13.56 6.58
CA LEU A 150 -17.42 -13.48 5.19
C LEU A 150 -16.27 -13.84 4.25
N SER A 151 -16.63 -14.33 3.06
CA SER A 151 -15.71 -14.55 1.96
C SER A 151 -16.37 -14.01 0.69
N LEU A 152 -15.79 -12.94 0.13
CA LEU A 152 -16.25 -12.33 -1.10
C LEU A 152 -15.45 -12.90 -2.27
N THR A 153 -16.14 -13.29 -3.34
CA THR A 153 -15.50 -13.77 -4.58
C THR A 153 -15.89 -12.85 -5.73
N ALA A 154 -14.88 -12.33 -6.41
CA ALA A 154 -15.03 -11.51 -7.62
C ALA A 154 -14.87 -12.39 -8.86
N SER A 155 -15.84 -12.34 -9.76
CA SER A 155 -15.80 -13.08 -11.04
C SER A 155 -15.79 -12.06 -12.19
N PRO A 156 -14.66 -11.86 -12.88
CA PRO A 156 -14.60 -10.93 -14.01
C PRO A 156 -15.54 -11.32 -15.16
N ALA A 157 -15.94 -10.33 -15.96
CA ALA A 157 -16.57 -10.57 -17.25
C ALA A 157 -15.50 -10.84 -18.32
N GLU A 158 -15.91 -11.34 -19.48
CA GLU A 158 -15.02 -11.51 -20.64
C GLU A 158 -14.32 -10.18 -21.00
N GLY A 159 -13.00 -10.23 -21.24
CA GLY A 159 -12.20 -9.04 -21.50
C GLY A 159 -11.91 -8.16 -20.29
N TYR A 160 -12.23 -8.63 -19.07
CA TYR A 160 -11.89 -7.97 -17.81
C TYR A 160 -11.14 -8.92 -16.89
N ARG A 161 -10.28 -8.35 -16.06
CA ARG A 161 -9.61 -9.05 -14.95
C ARG A 161 -9.94 -8.38 -13.62
N PHE A 162 -9.92 -9.17 -12.54
CA PHE A 162 -9.98 -8.64 -11.19
C PHE A 162 -8.62 -8.05 -10.81
N GLU A 163 -8.61 -6.81 -10.31
CA GLU A 163 -7.39 -6.10 -9.91
C GLU A 163 -7.22 -6.07 -8.38
N MET A 164 -8.29 -5.66 -7.67
CA MET A 164 -8.31 -5.57 -6.20
C MET A 164 -9.74 -5.38 -5.66
N TRP A 165 -9.91 -5.63 -4.36
CA TRP A 165 -10.99 -5.09 -3.55
C TRP A 165 -10.62 -3.69 -3.08
N ARG A 166 -11.60 -2.78 -3.07
CA ARG A 166 -11.47 -1.40 -2.62
C ARG A 166 -12.66 -0.97 -1.76
N ASN A 167 -12.46 0.03 -0.93
CA ASN A 167 -13.52 0.68 -0.17
C ASN A 167 -14.27 1.65 -1.11
N ALA A 168 -15.57 1.41 -1.32
CA ALA A 168 -16.40 2.21 -2.23
C ALA A 168 -16.70 3.63 -1.72
N ALA A 169 -16.36 3.95 -0.46
CA ALA A 169 -16.57 5.28 0.12
C ALA A 169 -15.34 6.21 0.00
N ASP A 170 -14.11 5.66 0.00
CA ASP A 170 -12.86 6.45 -0.04
C ASP A 170 -11.83 5.96 -1.09
N ASP A 171 -12.24 5.03 -1.95
CA ASP A 171 -11.48 4.37 -3.02
C ASP A 171 -10.20 3.62 -2.60
N ARG A 172 -9.95 3.47 -1.29
CA ARG A 172 -8.72 2.83 -0.80
C ARG A 172 -8.69 1.33 -1.06
N ARG A 173 -7.52 0.82 -1.45
CA ARG A 173 -7.23 -0.62 -1.60
C ARG A 173 -7.46 -1.37 -0.29
N VAL A 174 -8.30 -2.41 -0.34
CA VAL A 174 -8.65 -3.29 0.80
C VAL A 174 -7.87 -4.60 0.73
N SER A 175 -7.82 -5.26 -0.44
CA SER A 175 -7.10 -6.52 -0.62
C SER A 175 -6.89 -6.85 -2.10
N ARG A 176 -5.77 -7.48 -2.47
CA ARG A 176 -5.57 -8.09 -3.80
C ARG A 176 -5.97 -9.59 -3.85
N GLN A 177 -6.39 -10.18 -2.73
CA GLN A 177 -6.77 -11.60 -2.68
C GLN A 177 -8.17 -11.82 -3.27
N ASN A 178 -8.34 -12.87 -4.07
CA ASN A 178 -9.65 -13.29 -4.57
C ASN A 178 -9.73 -14.83 -4.51
N PRO A 179 -10.62 -15.41 -3.67
CA PRO A 179 -11.57 -14.75 -2.78
C PRO A 179 -10.90 -13.95 -1.64
N TYR A 180 -11.60 -12.94 -1.12
CA TYR A 180 -11.20 -12.17 0.05
C TYR A 180 -12.05 -12.54 1.27
N SER A 181 -11.40 -13.08 2.29
CA SER A 181 -12.04 -13.46 3.56
C SER A 181 -11.71 -12.47 4.69
N PHE A 182 -12.72 -12.09 5.47
CA PHE A 182 -12.58 -11.18 6.61
C PHE A 182 -13.67 -11.42 7.67
N THR A 183 -13.53 -10.74 8.81
CA THR A 183 -14.51 -10.73 9.91
C THR A 183 -15.24 -9.38 9.89
N VAL A 184 -16.57 -9.40 10.02
CA VAL A 184 -17.40 -8.19 10.08
C VAL A 184 -17.24 -7.52 11.45
N GLU A 185 -16.53 -6.40 11.48
CA GLU A 185 -16.30 -5.61 12.70
C GLU A 185 -16.88 -4.20 12.63
N THR A 186 -17.01 -3.65 11.43
CA THR A 186 -17.58 -2.31 11.13
C THR A 186 -18.40 -2.38 9.84
N ASP A 187 -19.03 -1.27 9.43
CA ASP A 187 -19.58 -1.15 8.07
C ASP A 187 -18.46 -1.39 7.05
N PHE A 188 -18.73 -2.23 6.06
CA PHE A 188 -17.73 -2.68 5.09
C PHE A 188 -18.25 -2.42 3.67
N PRO A 189 -18.09 -1.18 3.16
CA PRO A 189 -18.46 -0.82 1.80
C PRO A 189 -17.46 -1.40 0.76
N VAL A 190 -17.19 -2.70 0.80
CA VAL A 190 -16.15 -3.36 -0.01
C VAL A 190 -16.68 -3.68 -1.40
N GLY A 191 -15.97 -3.23 -2.43
CA GLY A 191 -16.26 -3.46 -3.84
C GLY A 191 -15.10 -4.10 -4.58
N ALA A 192 -15.40 -4.95 -5.56
CA ALA A 192 -14.39 -5.45 -6.49
C ALA A 192 -14.12 -4.43 -7.61
N PHE A 193 -12.84 -4.22 -7.90
CA PHE A 193 -12.37 -3.40 -9.00
C PHE A 193 -11.87 -4.29 -10.13
N PHE A 194 -12.39 -4.01 -11.34
CA PHE A 194 -12.08 -4.74 -12.55
C PHE A 194 -11.50 -3.79 -13.58
N MET A 195 -10.41 -4.21 -14.21
CA MET A 195 -9.76 -3.49 -15.31
C MET A 195 -9.94 -4.29 -16.60
N PRO A 196 -10.01 -3.64 -17.76
CA PRO A 196 -9.95 -4.35 -19.04
C PRO A 196 -8.68 -5.17 -19.12
N GLU A 197 -8.75 -6.34 -19.75
CA GLU A 197 -7.56 -7.06 -20.19
C GLU A 197 -6.88 -6.28 -21.31
N MET A 198 -5.55 -6.28 -21.32
CA MET A 198 -4.74 -5.61 -22.34
C MET A 198 -4.10 -6.66 -23.23
N CYS A 199 -4.33 -6.53 -24.53
CA CYS A 199 -3.81 -7.39 -25.59
C CYS A 199 -2.71 -6.66 -26.37
N GLN A 200 -1.67 -7.36 -26.79
CA GLN A 200 -0.57 -6.81 -27.56
C GLN A 200 -0.75 -7.11 -29.06
N LEU A 201 -0.84 -6.06 -29.88
CA LEU A 201 -0.90 -6.17 -31.34
C LEU A 201 0.48 -5.86 -31.96
N SER A 202 1.16 -6.90 -32.43
CA SER A 202 2.47 -6.81 -33.07
C SER A 202 2.33 -6.73 -34.59
N LEU A 203 2.96 -5.73 -35.22
CA LEU A 203 2.84 -5.49 -36.66
C LEU A 203 4.20 -5.56 -37.36
N PHE A 204 4.24 -6.28 -38.47
CA PHE A 204 5.44 -6.53 -39.26
C PHE A 204 5.24 -6.16 -40.73
N ALA A 205 6.31 -5.76 -41.41
CA ALA A 205 6.28 -5.45 -42.84
C ALA A 205 7.64 -5.80 -43.47
N GLU A 206 7.60 -6.42 -44.64
CA GLU A 206 8.75 -6.64 -45.52
C GLU A 206 8.44 -5.98 -46.87
N ASN A 207 9.43 -5.36 -47.51
CA ASN A 207 9.25 -4.52 -48.71
C ASN A 207 8.27 -3.32 -48.56
N GLY A 208 7.91 -2.99 -47.32
CA GLY A 208 7.15 -1.80 -46.94
C GLY A 208 7.46 -1.38 -45.51
N ARG A 209 6.58 -0.57 -44.93
CA ARG A 209 6.64 -0.16 -43.53
C ARG A 209 5.27 -0.05 -42.90
N ILE A 210 5.18 -0.37 -41.61
CA ILE A 210 4.02 -0.04 -40.79
C ILE A 210 3.98 1.47 -40.56
N LYS A 211 2.79 2.07 -40.67
CA LYS A 211 2.55 3.50 -40.44
C LYS A 211 1.95 3.77 -39.06
N SER A 212 1.03 2.90 -38.61
CA SER A 212 0.30 3.02 -37.35
C SER A 212 -0.47 1.74 -37.02
N GLY A 213 -0.85 1.58 -35.74
CA GLY A 213 -1.81 0.56 -35.28
C GLY A 213 -1.23 -0.63 -34.52
N GLY A 214 0.06 -0.62 -34.16
CA GLY A 214 0.65 -1.62 -33.27
C GLY A 214 0.75 -1.09 -31.83
N GLY A 215 0.83 -2.01 -30.86
CA GLY A 215 0.92 -1.70 -29.43
C GLY A 215 -0.17 -2.35 -28.59
N GLY A 216 -0.36 -1.86 -27.37
CA GLY A 216 -1.31 -2.40 -26.41
C GLY A 216 -2.72 -1.85 -26.61
N TYR A 217 -3.70 -2.75 -26.71
CA TYR A 217 -5.13 -2.46 -26.86
C TYR A 217 -5.93 -3.12 -25.75
N ALA A 218 -6.98 -2.45 -25.25
CA ALA A 218 -7.91 -3.12 -24.34
C ALA A 218 -8.75 -4.14 -25.12
N PHE A 219 -9.03 -5.30 -24.52
CA PHE A 219 -9.83 -6.36 -25.15
C PHE A 219 -11.17 -5.81 -25.67
N GLY A 220 -11.54 -6.20 -26.88
CA GLY A 220 -12.77 -5.77 -27.56
C GLY A 220 -12.73 -4.37 -28.17
N THR A 221 -11.66 -3.59 -27.99
CA THR A 221 -11.51 -2.27 -28.63
C THR A 221 -11.05 -2.40 -30.08
N GLU A 222 -11.40 -1.42 -30.91
CA GLU A 222 -11.01 -1.40 -32.32
C GLU A 222 -9.58 -0.87 -32.52
N ALA A 223 -8.74 -1.66 -33.19
CA ALA A 223 -7.44 -1.23 -33.70
C ALA A 223 -7.56 -0.90 -35.19
N THR A 224 -6.98 0.23 -35.62
CA THR A 224 -6.85 0.57 -37.05
C THR A 224 -5.39 0.51 -37.46
N VAL A 225 -5.05 -0.51 -38.24
CA VAL A 225 -3.70 -0.77 -38.75
C VAL A 225 -3.52 -0.13 -40.13
N THR A 226 -2.34 0.41 -40.41
CA THR A 226 -2.02 1.02 -41.70
C THR A 226 -0.57 0.73 -42.07
N ALA A 227 -0.33 0.37 -43.32
CA ALA A 227 1.01 0.15 -43.85
C ALA A 227 1.22 0.91 -45.17
N LYS A 228 2.47 1.10 -45.57
CA LYS A 228 2.82 1.75 -46.84
C LYS A 228 3.97 0.98 -47.51
N GLY A 229 3.84 0.72 -48.81
CA GLY A 229 4.89 0.06 -49.59
C GLY A 229 6.11 0.95 -49.76
N ASN A 230 7.28 0.32 -49.91
CA ASN A 230 8.47 1.02 -50.35
C ASN A 230 8.37 1.32 -51.86
N ALA A 231 9.32 2.07 -52.41
CA ALA A 231 9.28 2.40 -53.84
C ALA A 231 9.38 1.12 -54.69
N GLY A 232 8.46 0.96 -55.65
CA GLY A 232 8.34 -0.25 -56.47
C GLY A 232 7.58 -1.40 -55.81
N TYR A 233 6.81 -1.15 -54.74
CA TYR A 233 5.94 -2.13 -54.09
C TYR A 233 4.59 -1.53 -53.69
N HIS A 234 3.49 -2.25 -53.96
CA HIS A 234 2.14 -1.91 -53.49
C HIS A 234 1.65 -2.87 -52.40
N PHE A 235 0.80 -2.37 -51.51
CA PHE A 235 0.15 -3.17 -50.48
C PHE A 235 -0.88 -4.11 -51.11
N VAL A 236 -0.91 -5.37 -50.65
CA VAL A 236 -1.85 -6.39 -51.14
C VAL A 236 -2.82 -6.84 -50.04
N LYS A 237 -2.30 -7.25 -48.88
CA LYS A 237 -3.12 -7.79 -47.77
C LYS A 237 -2.39 -7.82 -46.44
N TRP A 238 -3.15 -7.89 -45.35
CA TRP A 238 -2.69 -8.35 -44.04
C TRP A 238 -2.79 -9.87 -43.93
N ILE A 239 -1.78 -10.50 -43.32
CA ILE A 239 -1.73 -11.94 -43.04
C ILE A 239 -1.38 -12.23 -41.58
N ASN A 240 -1.76 -13.41 -41.08
CA ASN A 240 -1.37 -13.90 -39.74
C ASN A 240 -0.03 -14.66 -39.77
N MET A 241 0.42 -15.17 -38.61
CA MET A 241 1.61 -16.03 -38.50
C MET A 241 1.57 -17.33 -39.31
N ALA A 242 0.38 -17.85 -39.64
CA ALA A 242 0.22 -19.05 -40.46
C ALA A 242 0.28 -18.75 -41.98
N GLY A 243 0.34 -17.47 -42.38
CA GLY A 243 0.31 -17.01 -43.77
C GLY A 243 -1.10 -16.81 -44.35
N ASP A 244 -2.15 -17.02 -43.55
CA ASP A 244 -3.54 -16.88 -43.99
C ASP A 244 -3.87 -15.42 -44.31
N SER A 245 -4.70 -15.21 -45.34
CA SER A 245 -5.20 -13.88 -45.68
C SER A 245 -6.24 -13.38 -44.67
N ILE A 246 -5.93 -12.33 -43.93
CA ILE A 246 -6.84 -11.73 -42.94
C ILE A 246 -7.69 -10.61 -43.57
N SER A 247 -7.08 -9.68 -44.31
CA SER A 247 -7.81 -8.57 -44.91
C SER A 247 -7.04 -7.92 -46.06
N GLY A 248 -7.72 -7.57 -47.16
CA GLY A 248 -7.16 -6.75 -48.25
C GLY A 248 -7.26 -5.24 -47.99
N ALA A 249 -7.84 -4.80 -46.87
CA ALA A 249 -8.02 -3.38 -46.58
C ALA A 249 -6.74 -2.71 -46.06
N ASN A 250 -6.52 -1.45 -46.41
CA ASN A 250 -5.47 -0.61 -45.85
C ASN A 250 -5.88 0.88 -45.96
N PRO A 251 -6.27 1.56 -44.86
CA PRO A 251 -6.30 1.05 -43.48
C PRO A 251 -7.25 -0.13 -43.27
N PHE A 252 -6.94 -0.98 -42.29
CA PHE A 252 -7.79 -2.08 -41.85
C PHE A 252 -8.16 -1.87 -40.37
N THR A 253 -9.45 -1.97 -40.05
CA THR A 253 -9.98 -1.81 -38.69
C THR A 253 -10.66 -3.09 -38.24
N PHE A 254 -10.36 -3.53 -37.02
CA PHE A 254 -10.93 -4.74 -36.41
C PHE A 254 -10.91 -4.65 -34.88
N ALA A 255 -11.78 -5.40 -34.21
CA ALA A 255 -11.79 -5.51 -32.75
C ALA A 255 -10.72 -6.51 -32.28
N VAL A 256 -9.82 -6.08 -31.38
CA VAL A 256 -8.75 -6.91 -30.82
C VAL A 256 -9.34 -7.88 -29.80
N LYS A 257 -9.10 -9.19 -29.96
CA LYS A 257 -9.66 -10.25 -29.08
C LYS A 257 -8.60 -11.10 -28.36
N GLY A 258 -7.35 -10.69 -28.44
CA GLY A 258 -6.22 -11.40 -27.86
C GLY A 258 -4.91 -10.82 -28.39
N ASP A 259 -3.79 -11.38 -27.94
CA ASP A 259 -2.49 -11.06 -28.48
C ASP A 259 -2.41 -11.55 -29.94
N GLU A 260 -2.12 -10.63 -30.86
CA GLU A 260 -2.16 -10.90 -32.30
C GLU A 260 -0.89 -10.39 -32.98
N SER A 261 -0.53 -11.05 -34.08
CA SER A 261 0.61 -10.67 -34.92
C SER A 261 0.20 -10.66 -36.38
N LEU A 262 0.33 -9.52 -37.03
CA LEU A 262 -0.06 -9.31 -38.43
C LEU A 262 1.12 -8.82 -39.27
N TRP A 263 1.25 -9.37 -40.47
CA TRP A 263 2.21 -8.93 -41.49
C TRP A 263 1.48 -8.18 -42.60
N ALA A 264 1.97 -7.00 -42.96
CA ALA A 264 1.59 -6.33 -44.19
C ALA A 264 2.36 -6.95 -45.35
N TYR A 265 1.65 -7.63 -46.25
CA TYR A 265 2.20 -8.21 -47.47
C TYR A 265 2.15 -7.22 -48.64
N PHE A 266 3.26 -7.13 -49.35
CA PHE A 266 3.48 -6.23 -50.49
C PHE A 266 3.96 -7.02 -51.70
N ALA A 267 3.48 -6.66 -52.89
CA ALA A 267 3.94 -7.21 -54.16
C ALA A 267 4.72 -6.14 -54.94
N ALA A 268 5.69 -6.57 -55.75
CA ALA A 268 6.47 -5.67 -56.59
C ALA A 268 5.61 -5.04 -57.70
N ASP A 269 5.88 -3.77 -58.01
CA ASP A 269 5.20 -3.04 -59.07
C ASP A 269 5.77 -3.46 -60.44
N GLY A 270 5.13 -4.42 -61.09
CA GLY A 270 5.36 -4.74 -62.51
C GLY A 270 6.20 -5.99 -62.79
N THR A 271 5.75 -7.16 -62.34
CA THR A 271 6.07 -8.45 -62.98
C THR A 271 4.80 -9.28 -63.17
N ASP A 272 4.66 -9.94 -64.32
CA ASP A 272 3.46 -10.69 -64.68
C ASP A 272 3.30 -11.97 -63.83
N GLY A 273 2.36 -11.94 -62.88
CA GLY A 273 1.45 -13.05 -62.59
C GLY A 273 1.97 -14.37 -62.00
N THR A 274 3.28 -14.58 -61.82
CA THR A 274 3.82 -15.85 -61.29
C THR A 274 4.85 -15.67 -60.17
N ASP A 275 4.47 -15.00 -59.08
CA ASP A 275 5.32 -14.91 -57.88
C ASP A 275 5.04 -16.11 -56.95
N THR A 276 5.88 -17.15 -57.06
CA THR A 276 5.76 -18.36 -56.24
C THR A 276 6.32 -18.12 -54.85
N TRP A 277 5.45 -18.14 -53.84
CA TRP A 277 5.79 -18.04 -52.42
C TRP A 277 6.98 -18.93 -52.04
N VAL A 278 8.06 -18.30 -51.56
CA VAL A 278 9.02 -18.95 -50.68
C VAL A 278 8.59 -18.62 -49.26
N THR A 279 8.31 -19.64 -48.43
CA THR A 279 8.05 -19.43 -47.00
C THR A 279 9.25 -18.72 -46.37
N PRO A 280 9.08 -17.55 -45.73
CA PRO A 280 10.16 -16.91 -44.99
C PRO A 280 10.69 -17.89 -43.94
N ALA A 281 12.01 -18.04 -43.87
CA ALA A 281 12.61 -18.81 -42.79
C ALA A 281 12.26 -18.12 -41.47
N LEU A 282 11.70 -18.87 -40.51
CA LEU A 282 11.41 -18.37 -39.18
C LEU A 282 12.68 -17.72 -38.60
N PRO A 283 12.63 -16.49 -38.07
CA PRO A 283 13.69 -16.05 -37.18
C PRO A 283 13.66 -16.99 -35.99
N VAL A 284 14.72 -17.78 -35.83
CA VAL A 284 14.96 -18.51 -34.58
C VAL A 284 14.98 -17.44 -33.47
N PRO A 285 14.17 -17.57 -32.40
CA PRO A 285 14.23 -16.63 -31.29
C PRO A 285 15.69 -16.58 -30.82
N PRO A 286 16.25 -15.38 -30.54
CA PRO A 286 17.68 -15.26 -30.28
C PRO A 286 18.07 -16.20 -29.15
N ALA A 287 19.06 -17.06 -29.42
CA ALA A 287 19.71 -17.82 -28.38
C ALA A 287 20.32 -16.84 -27.37
N ASP A 288 20.30 -17.24 -26.10
CA ASP A 288 20.67 -16.44 -24.93
C ASP A 288 22.19 -16.18 -24.91
N GLU A 289 22.67 -15.26 -25.74
CA GLU A 289 24.09 -14.89 -25.82
C GLU A 289 24.30 -13.37 -25.73
N ASN A 290 25.06 -12.97 -24.70
CA ASN A 290 25.71 -11.67 -24.57
C ASN A 290 26.43 -11.24 -25.86
N THR A 291 26.31 -9.96 -26.24
CA THR A 291 27.49 -9.14 -26.57
C THR A 291 27.14 -7.64 -26.56
N ASP A 292 28.17 -6.82 -26.40
CA ASP A 292 28.11 -5.38 -26.09
C ASP A 292 27.75 -4.45 -27.28
N ASP A 293 27.71 -3.16 -26.95
CA ASP A 293 27.76 -1.97 -27.81
C ASP A 293 26.49 -1.55 -28.59
N ALA A 294 25.72 -0.67 -27.94
CA ALA A 294 24.83 0.28 -28.61
C ALA A 294 25.52 1.66 -28.72
N ASN A 295 25.47 2.29 -29.90
CA ASN A 295 25.90 3.67 -30.07
C ASN A 295 24.85 4.50 -30.84
N ASP A 296 24.24 5.43 -30.08
CA ASP A 296 23.56 6.69 -30.41
C ASP A 296 22.99 6.97 -31.83
N ALA A 297 21.72 7.43 -31.89
CA ALA A 297 21.34 8.70 -32.54
C ALA A 297 19.84 9.07 -32.33
N ASN A 298 19.60 10.17 -31.62
CA ASN A 298 18.31 10.85 -31.45
C ASN A 298 18.05 11.92 -32.54
N VAL A 299 16.84 12.04 -33.12
CA VAL A 299 16.25 13.32 -33.60
C VAL A 299 14.69 13.31 -33.62
N GLY A 300 14.06 14.24 -32.89
CA GLY A 300 13.03 15.14 -33.46
C GLY A 300 11.52 14.85 -33.30
N ALA A 301 10.87 15.57 -32.37
CA ALA A 301 9.42 15.90 -32.43
C ALA A 301 9.17 17.06 -33.43
N THR A 302 7.97 17.45 -33.89
CA THR A 302 6.65 17.62 -33.27
C THR A 302 5.54 17.85 -34.33
N HIS A 303 4.29 17.39 -34.10
CA HIS A 303 3.07 18.24 -34.02
C HIS A 303 1.84 17.37 -33.62
N VAL A 304 0.89 17.91 -32.84
CA VAL A 304 -0.06 17.10 -32.02
C VAL A 304 -1.49 17.69 -32.01
N LEU A 305 -2.45 16.90 -31.48
CA LEU A 305 -3.83 17.21 -31.03
C LEU A 305 -4.99 16.90 -32.03
N PRO A 306 -6.18 16.47 -31.53
CA PRO A 306 -6.37 15.55 -30.39
C PRO A 306 -7.54 14.54 -30.59
N VAL A 307 -7.59 13.49 -29.76
CA VAL A 307 -8.86 12.86 -29.34
C VAL A 307 -8.78 12.59 -27.84
N HIS A 308 -9.74 13.09 -27.06
CA HIS A 308 -9.79 12.86 -25.62
C HIS A 308 -10.14 11.40 -25.30
N PRO A 309 -9.33 10.68 -24.51
CA PRO A 309 -9.86 9.64 -23.65
C PRO A 309 -10.67 10.34 -22.55
N ALA A 310 -11.95 9.99 -22.39
CA ALA A 310 -12.67 10.32 -21.18
C ALA A 310 -12.10 9.46 -20.04
N ASP A 311 -11.37 10.09 -19.11
CA ASP A 311 -10.94 9.59 -17.80
C ASP A 311 -10.68 8.08 -17.68
N PHE A 312 -9.76 7.57 -18.51
CA PHE A 312 -9.14 6.27 -18.27
C PHE A 312 -8.00 6.46 -17.26
N ALA A 313 -8.23 6.08 -16.01
CA ALA A 313 -7.18 5.91 -15.02
C ALA A 313 -6.29 4.72 -15.42
N VAL A 314 -5.31 4.98 -16.29
CA VAL A 314 -4.21 4.06 -16.56
C VAL A 314 -3.37 4.00 -15.28
N SER A 315 -3.26 2.82 -14.67
CA SER A 315 -2.45 2.64 -13.46
C SER A 315 -0.97 2.86 -13.79
N SER A 316 -0.47 4.06 -13.48
CA SER A 316 0.94 4.35 -13.34
C SER A 316 1.40 3.98 -11.93
N TYR A 317 2.60 3.41 -11.84
CA TYR A 317 3.27 3.08 -10.59
C TYR A 317 4.64 3.76 -10.56
N THR A 318 5.05 4.21 -9.39
CA THR A 318 6.27 5.00 -9.19
C THR A 318 7.45 4.07 -8.94
N VAL A 319 8.55 4.27 -9.68
CA VAL A 319 9.83 3.63 -9.40
C VAL A 319 10.77 4.67 -8.79
N ASP A 320 10.86 4.65 -7.46
CA ASP A 320 11.70 5.54 -6.67
C ASP A 320 13.09 4.91 -6.46
N LEU A 321 14.13 5.61 -6.89
CA LEU A 321 15.52 5.10 -6.85
C LEU A 321 16.40 5.93 -5.93
N SER A 322 17.19 5.27 -5.08
CA SER A 322 18.20 5.91 -4.23
C SER A 322 19.55 5.17 -4.24
N ALA A 323 20.62 5.90 -3.97
CA ALA A 323 21.99 5.39 -3.95
C ALA A 323 22.79 6.07 -2.82
N ALA A 324 23.74 5.34 -2.22
CA ALA A 324 24.69 5.87 -1.26
C ALA A 324 26.09 5.33 -1.56
N ASN A 325 27.09 6.23 -1.68
CA ASN A 325 28.42 5.94 -2.24
C ASN A 325 28.39 5.54 -3.73
N GLY A 326 27.46 6.15 -4.46
CA GLY A 326 27.23 6.05 -5.89
C GLY A 326 26.07 6.94 -6.31
N ARG A 327 25.75 6.96 -7.61
CA ARG A 327 24.64 7.73 -8.20
C ARG A 327 23.69 6.86 -9.01
N ILE A 328 22.42 7.27 -9.09
CA ILE A 328 21.47 6.72 -10.05
C ILE A 328 21.76 7.32 -11.43
N LYS A 329 21.80 6.48 -12.45
CA LYS A 329 22.10 6.85 -13.85
C LYS A 329 20.86 6.81 -14.73
N ALA A 330 19.93 5.87 -14.51
CA ALA A 330 18.68 5.76 -15.26
C ALA A 330 17.60 4.96 -14.51
N GLY A 331 16.34 5.12 -14.92
CA GLY A 331 15.24 4.18 -14.63
C GLY A 331 14.27 4.55 -13.49
N GLY A 332 14.34 5.77 -12.95
CA GLY A 332 13.37 6.26 -11.97
C GLY A 332 12.24 7.07 -12.62
N GLY A 333 11.07 7.11 -11.98
CA GLY A 333 9.90 7.86 -12.43
C GLY A 333 8.62 7.01 -12.56
N ASP A 334 7.61 7.56 -13.22
CA ASP A 334 6.31 6.91 -13.41
C ASP A 334 6.35 5.91 -14.57
N TYR A 335 5.96 4.66 -14.30
CA TYR A 335 5.86 3.59 -15.28
C TYR A 335 4.41 3.12 -15.40
N TYR A 336 3.95 2.87 -16.63
CA TYR A 336 2.66 2.19 -16.82
C TYR A 336 2.75 0.74 -16.34
N TYR A 337 1.69 0.26 -15.71
CA TYR A 337 1.59 -1.12 -15.26
C TYR A 337 1.96 -2.14 -16.36
N HIS A 338 2.72 -3.16 -15.98
CA HIS A 338 3.25 -4.23 -16.82
C HIS A 338 4.28 -3.82 -17.90
N THR A 339 4.76 -2.57 -17.89
CA THR A 339 5.94 -2.16 -18.67
C THR A 339 7.24 -2.56 -17.98
N GLN A 340 8.34 -2.60 -18.74
CA GLN A 340 9.67 -2.89 -18.20
C GLN A 340 10.38 -1.60 -17.76
N ALA A 341 10.78 -1.54 -16.49
CA ALA A 341 11.73 -0.55 -15.99
C ALA A 341 13.14 -1.13 -16.06
N ARG A 342 14.10 -0.38 -16.63
CA ARG A 342 15.54 -0.71 -16.66
C ARG A 342 16.28 0.32 -15.81
N VAL A 343 16.63 -0.07 -14.59
CA VAL A 343 17.30 0.78 -13.61
C VAL A 343 18.80 0.58 -13.66
N GLU A 344 19.56 1.68 -13.55
CA GLU A 344 21.02 1.66 -13.66
C GLU A 344 21.63 2.63 -12.65
N ALA A 345 22.68 2.18 -11.95
CA ALA A 345 23.43 2.97 -10.99
C ALA A 345 24.94 2.89 -11.27
N GLU A 346 25.70 3.83 -10.73
CA GLU A 346 27.15 3.97 -10.97
C GLU A 346 27.84 4.19 -9.62
N ALA A 347 28.94 3.47 -9.36
CA ALA A 347 29.65 3.54 -8.09
C ALA A 347 30.55 4.79 -8.02
N ASP A 348 30.65 5.39 -6.84
CA ASP A 348 31.64 6.44 -6.61
C ASP A 348 33.07 5.87 -6.60
N ALA A 349 34.06 6.72 -6.84
CA ALA A 349 35.47 6.31 -6.88
C ALA A 349 35.91 5.60 -5.58
N GLY A 350 36.42 4.37 -5.72
CA GLY A 350 36.80 3.53 -4.58
C GLY A 350 35.71 2.55 -4.12
N TYR A 351 34.51 2.58 -4.71
CA TYR A 351 33.42 1.64 -4.46
C TYR A 351 33.11 0.78 -5.70
N ARG A 352 32.33 -0.28 -5.50
CA ARG A 352 31.73 -1.12 -6.54
C ARG A 352 30.27 -1.38 -6.22
N PHE A 353 29.43 -1.51 -7.24
CA PHE A 353 28.06 -1.95 -7.06
C PHE A 353 28.02 -3.40 -6.55
N VAL A 354 27.03 -3.71 -5.70
CA VAL A 354 26.83 -5.04 -5.11
C VAL A 354 25.46 -5.61 -5.45
N LYS A 355 24.40 -4.83 -5.19
CA LYS A 355 23.01 -5.26 -5.37
C LYS A 355 22.02 -4.11 -5.28
N TRP A 356 20.82 -4.34 -5.80
CA TRP A 356 19.61 -3.58 -5.48
C TRP A 356 18.89 -4.22 -4.30
N THR A 357 18.36 -3.39 -3.40
CA THR A 357 17.44 -3.80 -2.33
C THR A 357 16.13 -3.03 -2.38
N ASP A 358 15.08 -3.58 -1.78
CA ASP A 358 13.85 -2.83 -1.50
C ASP A 358 13.98 -1.89 -0.29
N ALA A 359 12.88 -1.21 0.07
CA ALA A 359 12.77 -0.33 1.23
C ALA A 359 13.13 -1.02 2.57
N GLU A 360 12.79 -2.31 2.71
CA GLU A 360 13.14 -3.13 3.89
C GLU A 360 14.60 -3.64 3.87
N GLY A 361 15.37 -3.36 2.82
CA GLY A 361 16.76 -3.78 2.68
C GLY A 361 16.95 -5.23 2.22
N ARG A 362 15.89 -5.91 1.75
CA ARG A 362 15.96 -7.27 1.18
C ARG A 362 16.52 -7.19 -0.23
N SER A 363 17.37 -8.16 -0.60
CA SER A 363 18.01 -8.20 -1.92
C SER A 363 16.98 -8.53 -3.01
N VAL A 364 16.89 -7.70 -4.05
CA VAL A 364 15.99 -7.95 -5.20
C VAL A 364 16.74 -8.30 -6.49
N SER A 365 17.98 -7.81 -6.67
CA SER A 365 18.85 -8.19 -7.78
C SER A 365 20.32 -7.90 -7.47
N ASP A 366 21.23 -8.72 -7.96
CA ASP A 366 22.68 -8.49 -7.99
C ASP A 366 23.15 -7.86 -9.33
N ARG A 367 22.24 -7.69 -10.29
CA ARG A 367 22.55 -7.14 -11.62
C ARG A 367 22.49 -5.61 -11.63
N ASN A 368 23.34 -4.99 -12.43
CA ASN A 368 23.29 -3.57 -12.73
C ASN A 368 23.85 -3.35 -14.15
N PRO A 369 23.03 -2.88 -15.11
CA PRO A 369 21.61 -2.50 -14.98
C PRO A 369 20.69 -3.68 -14.62
N TYR A 370 19.57 -3.36 -13.96
CA TYR A 370 18.53 -4.31 -13.56
C TYR A 370 17.23 -3.99 -14.31
N THR A 371 16.65 -4.98 -14.99
CA THR A 371 15.36 -4.84 -15.67
C THR A 371 14.30 -5.67 -14.96
N PHE A 372 13.14 -5.08 -14.68
CA PHE A 372 11.99 -5.76 -14.09
C PHE A 372 10.66 -5.23 -14.66
N VAL A 373 9.59 -6.00 -14.49
CA VAL A 373 8.22 -5.62 -14.89
C VAL A 373 7.56 -4.87 -13.73
N VAL A 374 7.11 -3.64 -13.98
CA VAL A 374 6.48 -2.81 -12.95
C VAL A 374 5.06 -3.28 -12.68
N THR A 375 4.77 -3.70 -11.45
CA THR A 375 3.47 -4.29 -11.05
C THR A 375 2.85 -3.69 -9.78
N ASP A 376 3.62 -2.95 -8.99
CA ASP A 376 3.19 -2.07 -7.89
C ASP A 376 4.26 -0.95 -7.77
N ASP A 377 4.09 0.02 -6.86
CA ASP A 377 5.11 1.03 -6.57
C ASP A 377 6.40 0.35 -6.04
N ALA A 378 7.57 0.82 -6.47
CA ALA A 378 8.86 0.20 -6.17
C ALA A 378 9.90 1.21 -5.67
N GLU A 379 10.21 1.17 -4.38
CA GLU A 379 11.39 1.87 -3.83
C GLU A 379 12.61 0.94 -3.89
N LEU A 380 13.59 1.27 -4.73
CA LEU A 380 14.83 0.50 -4.88
C LEU A 380 16.06 1.30 -4.45
N ARG A 381 16.97 0.63 -3.74
CA ARG A 381 18.22 1.19 -3.24
C ARG A 381 19.42 0.48 -3.82
N ALA A 382 20.32 1.21 -4.49
CA ALA A 382 21.59 0.70 -4.98
C ALA A 382 22.60 0.61 -3.83
N VAL A 383 23.08 -0.60 -3.55
CA VAL A 383 24.05 -0.90 -2.48
C VAL A 383 25.44 -1.06 -3.08
N PHE A 384 26.40 -0.37 -2.47
CA PHE A 384 27.79 -0.33 -2.89
C PHE A 384 28.74 -0.78 -1.77
N GLU A 385 29.79 -1.51 -2.13
CA GLU A 385 30.88 -1.92 -1.24
C GLU A 385 32.17 -1.18 -1.60
N ARG A 386 33.02 -0.93 -0.60
CA ARG A 386 34.33 -0.33 -0.81
C ARG A 386 35.30 -1.37 -1.39
N ASN A 387 36.04 -0.98 -2.42
CA ASN A 387 37.06 -1.82 -3.04
C ASN A 387 38.23 -2.07 -2.07
N ALA A 388 38.65 -3.33 -1.95
CA ALA A 388 39.76 -3.71 -1.07
C ALA A 388 41.06 -2.98 -1.50
N GLY A 389 41.57 -2.11 -0.62
CA GLY A 389 42.78 -1.31 -0.86
C GLY A 389 42.54 0.16 -1.24
N ALA A 390 41.30 0.60 -1.49
CA ALA A 390 41.01 2.00 -1.78
C ALA A 390 41.00 2.85 -0.51
N THR A 391 42.08 3.57 -0.20
CA THR A 391 42.10 4.63 0.83
C THR A 391 41.22 5.81 0.39
N PRO A 392 40.36 6.38 1.26
CA PRO A 392 39.67 7.63 0.94
C PRO A 392 40.69 8.76 0.82
N ALA A 393 40.49 9.68 -0.11
CA ALA A 393 41.28 10.90 -0.16
C ALA A 393 40.96 11.74 1.10
N LEU A 394 41.91 11.79 2.04
CA LEU A 394 41.82 12.68 3.20
C LEU A 394 41.65 14.13 2.71
N PRO A 395 40.72 14.92 3.27
CA PRO A 395 40.67 16.35 2.98
C PRO A 395 41.92 17.00 3.57
N VAL A 396 42.87 17.38 2.71
CA VAL A 396 44.05 18.14 3.13
C VAL A 396 43.59 19.50 3.63
N LEU A 397 43.52 19.67 4.96
CA LEU A 397 43.33 20.97 5.57
C LEU A 397 44.52 21.87 5.22
N PRO A 398 44.30 23.14 4.85
CA PRO A 398 45.39 24.05 4.51
C PRO A 398 46.41 24.12 5.66
N ASN A 399 47.69 23.96 5.32
CA ASN A 399 48.85 24.22 6.18
C ASN A 399 48.97 23.41 7.50
N GLY A 400 48.30 22.26 7.63
CA GLY A 400 48.49 21.36 8.79
C GLY A 400 47.88 21.86 10.11
N GLU A 401 46.94 22.80 10.04
CA GLU A 401 46.21 23.30 11.21
C GLU A 401 45.34 22.23 11.88
N ALA A 402 45.21 22.33 13.20
CA ALA A 402 44.31 21.49 13.99
C ALA A 402 42.85 21.59 13.54
N GLY A 403 42.19 20.46 13.36
CA GLY A 403 40.88 20.39 12.70
C GLY A 403 40.01 19.21 13.09
N VAL A 404 38.79 19.21 12.57
CA VAL A 404 37.80 18.16 12.76
C VAL A 404 36.92 18.02 11.52
N TYR A 405 36.56 16.79 11.18
CA TYR A 405 35.48 16.49 10.28
C TYR A 405 34.74 15.23 10.75
N TYR A 406 33.55 15.01 10.21
CA TYR A 406 32.75 13.82 10.49
C TYR A 406 32.50 13.06 9.19
N ALA A 407 32.87 11.78 9.17
CA ALA A 407 32.77 10.90 8.01
C ALA A 407 32.56 9.47 8.49
N GLU A 408 31.87 8.64 7.71
CA GLU A 408 31.71 7.20 7.98
C GLU A 408 31.16 6.86 9.41
N GLY A 409 30.37 7.77 10.00
CA GLY A 409 29.84 7.60 11.38
C GLY A 409 30.86 7.88 12.50
N MET A 410 32.04 8.41 12.16
CA MET A 410 33.12 8.71 13.08
C MET A 410 33.52 10.19 13.03
N LEU A 411 33.87 10.71 14.20
CA LEU A 411 34.48 12.02 14.37
C LEU A 411 35.99 11.87 14.24
N HIS A 412 36.57 12.45 13.18
CA HIS A 412 38.01 12.47 12.95
C HIS A 412 38.60 13.77 13.48
N LEU A 413 39.58 13.65 14.36
CA LEU A 413 40.38 14.77 14.85
C LEU A 413 41.70 14.80 14.08
N VAL A 414 42.20 15.99 13.76
CA VAL A 414 43.49 16.21 13.11
C VAL A 414 44.33 17.14 13.98
N ASN A 415 45.55 16.72 14.35
CA ASN A 415 46.53 17.52 15.11
C ASN A 415 45.96 18.07 16.44
N LEU A 416 45.36 17.17 17.24
CA LEU A 416 44.65 17.47 18.49
C LEU A 416 45.02 16.52 19.65
N ALA A 417 46.06 15.69 19.54
CA ALA A 417 46.41 14.71 20.57
C ALA A 417 46.62 15.36 21.95
N GLY A 418 46.02 14.76 22.98
CA GLY A 418 46.05 15.23 24.36
C GLY A 418 45.24 16.51 24.63
N TYR A 419 44.44 17.01 23.68
CA TYR A 419 43.44 18.05 23.96
C TYR A 419 42.19 17.44 24.62
N SER A 420 41.58 18.15 25.56
CA SER A 420 40.21 17.89 25.97
C SER A 420 39.26 18.51 24.95
N VAL A 421 38.47 17.66 24.31
CA VAL A 421 37.59 17.98 23.19
C VAL A 421 36.14 17.96 23.67
N SER A 422 35.36 18.95 23.24
CA SER A 422 33.92 19.02 23.49
C SER A 422 33.18 19.39 22.22
N VAL A 423 32.08 18.69 21.96
CA VAL A 423 31.20 18.93 20.81
C VAL A 423 29.85 19.40 21.33
N SER A 424 29.34 20.49 20.76
CA SER A 424 28.03 21.06 21.07
C SER A 424 27.20 21.28 19.81
N THR A 425 25.88 21.30 19.95
CA THR A 425 24.97 21.77 18.90
C THR A 425 25.13 23.28 18.68
N MET A 426 24.62 23.80 17.56
CA MET A 426 24.54 25.25 17.30
C MET A 426 23.73 26.05 18.36
N LYS A 427 22.95 25.38 19.23
CA LYS A 427 22.24 26.01 20.36
C LYS A 427 23.09 26.07 21.65
N GLY A 428 24.33 25.57 21.62
CA GLY A 428 25.26 25.55 22.76
C GLY A 428 25.19 24.28 23.63
N GLU A 429 24.20 23.42 23.41
CA GLU A 429 24.03 22.17 24.16
C GLU A 429 25.15 21.17 23.85
N ARG A 430 25.86 20.70 24.88
CA ARG A 430 27.04 19.85 24.74
C ARG A 430 26.66 18.37 24.64
N VAL A 431 26.99 17.76 23.50
CA VAL A 431 26.61 16.38 23.13
C VAL A 431 27.73 15.34 23.32
N LEU A 432 29.00 15.74 23.23
CA LEU A 432 30.14 14.88 23.60
C LEU A 432 31.22 15.66 24.35
N GLN A 433 31.96 14.97 25.23
CA GLN A 433 33.24 15.42 25.78
C GLN A 433 34.16 14.22 25.98
N PHE A 434 35.42 14.31 25.51
CA PHE A 434 36.44 13.29 25.70
C PHE A 434 37.85 13.91 25.61
N THR A 435 38.91 13.10 25.80
CA THR A 435 40.30 13.53 25.59
C THR A 435 40.86 12.82 24.38
N ALA A 436 41.44 13.55 23.45
CA ALA A 436 42.03 13.01 22.22
C ALA A 436 43.30 12.19 22.55
N GLY A 437 43.38 10.96 22.03
CA GLY A 437 44.44 9.99 22.34
C GLY A 437 45.62 10.02 21.36
N SER A 438 45.35 10.30 20.09
CA SER A 438 46.35 10.50 19.02
C SER A 438 45.82 11.46 17.97
N ASP A 439 46.70 11.93 17.08
CA ASP A 439 46.42 13.03 16.14
C ASP A 439 45.53 12.68 14.94
N ASP A 440 45.18 11.40 14.78
CA ASP A 440 44.31 10.86 13.71
C ASP A 440 43.27 9.84 14.25
N ALA A 441 43.02 9.83 15.58
CA ALA A 441 42.07 8.89 16.17
C ALA A 441 40.63 9.17 15.70
N GLY A 442 40.00 8.18 15.06
CA GLY A 442 38.57 8.18 14.76
C GLY A 442 37.75 7.81 16.00
N TYR A 443 36.82 8.68 16.39
CA TYR A 443 35.91 8.47 17.51
C TYR A 443 34.54 8.09 17.00
N ALA A 444 34.09 6.86 17.28
CA ALA A 444 32.71 6.45 17.03
C ALA A 444 31.76 7.34 17.85
N ALA A 445 30.96 8.15 17.18
CA ALA A 445 30.08 9.13 17.80
C ALA A 445 28.79 9.19 16.99
N GLY A 446 27.72 8.55 17.44
CA GLY A 446 26.41 8.55 16.77
C GLY A 446 25.72 9.91 16.82
N LEU A 447 26.23 10.88 16.04
CA LEU A 447 25.64 12.20 15.89
C LEU A 447 24.55 12.17 14.82
N PRO A 448 23.34 12.70 15.10
CA PRO A 448 22.33 12.96 14.07
C PRO A 448 22.83 13.96 13.01
N ALA A 449 22.20 13.97 11.83
CA ALA A 449 22.45 14.97 10.80
C ALA A 449 22.21 16.40 11.34
N GLY A 450 23.18 17.30 11.13
CA GLY A 450 23.15 18.63 11.72
C GLY A 450 24.50 19.35 11.74
N VAL A 451 24.48 20.61 12.19
CA VAL A 451 25.69 21.44 12.32
C VAL A 451 26.13 21.49 13.78
N TYR A 452 27.40 21.14 14.01
CA TYR A 452 28.00 21.03 15.33
C TYR A 452 29.21 21.96 15.47
N VAL A 453 29.52 22.31 16.71
CA VAL A 453 30.65 23.16 17.10
C VAL A 453 31.59 22.34 17.98
N LEU A 454 32.86 22.22 17.58
CA LEU A 454 33.90 21.62 18.39
C LEU A 454 34.76 22.69 19.06
N ASN A 455 34.95 22.57 20.37
CA ASN A 455 35.92 23.34 21.14
C ASN A 455 36.94 22.39 21.76
N ALA A 456 38.23 22.72 21.65
CA ALA A 456 39.32 21.93 22.21
C ALA A 456 40.21 22.79 23.11
N ALA A 457 40.62 22.26 24.26
CA ALA A 457 41.51 22.95 25.20
C ALA A 457 42.60 22.03 25.76
N LYS A 458 43.82 22.57 25.90
CA LYS A 458 44.99 21.87 26.46
C LYS A 458 45.78 22.86 27.32
N TRP A 459 45.69 22.70 28.64
CA TRP A 459 46.27 23.62 29.63
C TRP A 459 45.84 25.09 29.44
N LYS A 460 46.72 25.94 28.90
CA LYS A 460 46.45 27.36 28.60
C LYS A 460 46.05 27.60 27.13
N GLU A 461 46.23 26.62 26.27
CA GLU A 461 45.84 26.70 24.86
C GLU A 461 44.35 26.37 24.71
N LYS A 462 43.65 27.18 23.92
CA LYS A 462 42.25 26.96 23.52
C LYS A 462 42.14 27.16 22.01
N ILE A 463 41.70 26.12 21.33
CA ILE A 463 41.36 26.19 19.91
C ILE A 463 39.91 26.64 19.81
N VAL A 464 39.70 27.73 19.07
CA VAL A 464 38.39 28.37 18.90
C VAL A 464 37.43 27.44 18.17
N ALA A 465 36.17 27.43 18.62
CA ALA A 465 34.99 26.85 17.99
C ALA A 465 35.10 26.62 16.47
N ARG A 466 35.46 25.40 16.03
CA ARG A 466 35.38 24.99 14.63
C ARG A 466 34.03 24.33 14.36
N LYS A 467 33.36 24.74 13.29
CA LYS A 467 32.07 24.17 12.85
C LYS A 467 32.31 23.01 11.91
N PHE A 468 31.56 21.93 12.07
CA PHE A 468 31.50 20.82 11.12
C PHE A 468 30.04 20.39 10.91
N VAL A 469 29.80 19.70 9.80
CA VAL A 469 28.46 19.24 9.39
C VAL A 469 28.46 17.73 9.40
N VAL A 470 27.47 17.15 10.08
CA VAL A 470 27.07 15.76 9.93
C VAL A 470 25.97 15.74 8.87
N LYS A 471 26.19 14.99 7.79
CA LYS A 471 25.22 14.82 6.70
C LYS A 471 24.27 13.67 7.00
#